data_AF-A0A971HQX3-F1
#
_entry.id   AF-A0A971HQX3-F1
#
_cell.length_a   1.000
_cell.length_b   1.000
_cell.length_c   1.000
_cell.angle_alpha   90.00
_cell.angle_beta   90.00
_cell.angle_gamma   90.00
#
_symmetry.space_group_name_H-M   'P 1'
#
loop_
_entity.id
_entity.type
_entity.pdbx_description
1 polymer ?
#
loop_
_entity_poly.entity_id
_entity_poly.type
_entity_poly.pdbx_seq_one_letter_code
_entity_poly.pdbx_strand_id
1 'polypeptide(L)'
;YIKIIADGSATSYKNITTELRKISKHAKFFVDITCSGTYDITDDDLKHFADEFESFIYPLFSEHYSPVLDVDGDGKLSIVFSKEYNILKFAGLFNPADLVSNGNGNNRDMIGVWAPGFTEKFHGEYWRAATRETIAHEMQHAANFTSKGFAPLDDADEWLDESLSVGVEARYRKLRADAGKSTLSGYNESPETDSVANDNRFGSWLESSNIGMESWAGTYNHYGQKGLFNFYLYEQFGSDFIKAVHSSSSIGSANLQAQLSSPLGDGRNFDQVVKDWQTAALNEVLVFRGVIQKSQITDPKHKYTETVFPAILNTSRSYKLTKDIDLGNGSLSTYVNPGAAIFFKITQPAGYSGNNTFRVKSDGYALSLRMIRLTPN
;
A
#
# COMPACT_ATOMS: atom_id res chain seq x y z
N TYR A 1 8.57 -22.09 -22.44
CA TYR A 1 7.26 -21.42 -22.35
C TYR A 1 6.97 -21.14 -20.91
N ILE A 2 6.38 -19.98 -20.61
CA ILE A 2 5.85 -19.64 -19.30
C ILE A 2 4.33 -19.59 -19.44
N LYS A 3 3.62 -20.24 -18.53
CA LYS A 3 2.17 -20.17 -18.46
C LYS A 3 1.78 -18.95 -17.64
N ILE A 4 0.88 -18.12 -18.15
CA ILE A 4 0.34 -16.97 -17.42
C ILE A 4 -1.18 -17.04 -17.44
N ILE A 5 -1.83 -16.29 -16.55
CA ILE A 5 -3.29 -16.14 -16.58
C ILE A 5 -3.73 -15.50 -17.92
N ALA A 6 -4.93 -15.87 -18.39
CA ALA A 6 -5.51 -15.37 -19.62
C ALA A 6 -6.77 -14.51 -19.40
N ASP A 7 -7.22 -14.38 -18.15
CA ASP A 7 -8.35 -13.54 -17.75
C ASP A 7 -8.13 -12.90 -16.36
N GLY A 8 -8.89 -11.85 -16.07
CA GLY A 8 -8.79 -11.10 -14.81
C GLY A 8 -9.31 -11.83 -13.57
N SER A 9 -9.89 -13.02 -13.71
CA SER A 9 -10.32 -13.88 -12.59
C SER A 9 -9.32 -15.00 -12.27
N ALA A 10 -8.19 -15.06 -13.00
CA ALA A 10 -7.19 -16.12 -12.90
C ALA A 10 -7.76 -17.55 -13.07
N THR A 11 -8.83 -17.72 -13.85
CA THR A 11 -9.49 -19.03 -14.04
C THR A 11 -9.04 -19.75 -15.32
N SER A 12 -8.47 -19.05 -16.28
CA SER A 12 -7.88 -19.62 -17.50
C SER A 12 -6.43 -19.20 -17.70
N TYR A 13 -5.70 -19.99 -18.49
CA TYR A 13 -4.25 -19.87 -18.68
C TYR A 13 -3.87 -19.91 -20.15
N LYS A 14 -2.78 -19.24 -20.49
CA LYS A 14 -2.13 -19.33 -21.79
C LYS A 14 -0.63 -19.43 -21.67
N ASN A 15 0.00 -19.99 -22.69
CA ASN A 15 1.45 -20.06 -22.79
C ASN A 15 1.98 -18.85 -23.55
N ILE A 16 2.95 -18.16 -22.97
CA ILE A 16 3.79 -17.18 -23.63
C ILE A 16 5.20 -17.74 -23.85
N THR A 17 5.88 -17.23 -24.88
CA THR A 17 7.29 -17.51 -25.10
C THR A 17 8.09 -16.38 -24.50
N THR A 18 9.07 -16.71 -23.66
CA THR A 18 9.90 -15.75 -22.97
C THR A 18 11.38 -16.05 -23.20
N GLU A 19 12.19 -15.02 -23.11
CA GLU A 19 13.65 -15.12 -23.09
C GLU A 19 14.17 -14.73 -21.71
N LEU A 20 15.10 -15.51 -21.15
CA LEU A 20 15.84 -15.13 -19.95
C LEU A 20 16.92 -14.12 -20.35
N ARG A 21 16.69 -12.84 -20.07
CA ARG A 21 17.57 -11.76 -20.55
C ARG A 21 18.52 -11.21 -19.49
N LYS A 22 18.22 -11.40 -18.20
CA LYS A 22 19.10 -10.99 -17.10
C LYS A 22 19.02 -11.96 -15.94
N ILE A 23 20.16 -12.20 -15.30
CA ILE A 23 20.27 -12.96 -14.04
C ILE A 23 21.06 -12.09 -13.07
N SER A 24 20.53 -11.92 -11.86
CA SER A 24 21.22 -11.33 -10.72
C SER A 24 21.56 -12.43 -9.69
N LYS A 25 21.98 -12.05 -8.49
CA LYS A 25 22.32 -13.05 -7.46
C LYS A 25 21.07 -13.79 -6.99
N HIS A 26 19.95 -13.09 -6.84
CA HIS A 26 18.71 -13.59 -6.25
C HIS A 26 17.48 -13.48 -7.17
N ALA A 27 17.64 -13.07 -8.44
CA ALA A 27 16.53 -13.01 -9.40
C ALA A 27 16.91 -13.41 -10.83
N LYS A 28 15.92 -13.91 -11.58
CA LYS A 28 15.97 -14.20 -13.02
C LYS A 28 14.91 -13.34 -13.71
N PHE A 29 15.29 -12.59 -14.74
CA PHE A 29 14.41 -11.67 -15.45
C PHE A 29 14.09 -12.24 -16.83
N PHE A 30 12.84 -12.68 -16.99
CA PHE A 30 12.31 -13.20 -18.25
C PHE A 30 11.49 -12.10 -18.94
N VAL A 31 11.64 -11.97 -20.25
CA VAL A 31 10.86 -11.03 -21.06
C VAL A 31 10.09 -11.81 -22.12
N ASP A 32 8.79 -11.55 -22.22
CA ASP A 32 7.95 -12.02 -23.33
C ASP A 32 8.55 -11.56 -24.67
N ILE A 33 8.83 -12.50 -25.57
CA ILE A 33 9.48 -12.19 -26.86
C ILE A 33 8.62 -11.30 -27.77
N THR A 34 7.34 -11.11 -27.43
CA THR A 34 6.41 -10.23 -28.16
C THR A 34 6.38 -8.80 -27.62
N CYS A 35 7.17 -8.49 -26.57
CA CYS A 35 7.43 -7.13 -26.11
C CYS A 35 8.38 -6.42 -27.07
N SER A 36 7.82 -5.57 -27.92
CA SER A 36 8.56 -4.79 -28.93
C SER A 36 7.87 -3.45 -29.17
N GLY A 37 8.59 -2.48 -29.75
CA GLY A 37 8.04 -1.14 -30.04
C GLY A 37 7.67 -0.41 -28.75
N THR A 38 6.42 0.00 -28.60
CA THR A 38 5.91 0.66 -27.38
C THR A 38 6.11 -0.19 -26.11
N TYR A 39 6.13 -1.53 -26.24
CA TYR A 39 6.33 -2.45 -25.10
C TYR A 39 7.79 -2.90 -24.95
N ASP A 40 8.73 -2.31 -25.67
CA ASP A 40 10.12 -2.74 -25.65
C ASP A 40 10.75 -2.56 -24.27
N ILE A 41 11.53 -3.57 -23.86
CA ILE A 41 12.25 -3.59 -22.59
C ILE A 41 13.73 -3.73 -22.93
N THR A 42 14.51 -2.73 -22.56
CA THR A 42 15.94 -2.66 -22.87
C THR A 42 16.77 -3.40 -21.82
N ASP A 43 18.03 -3.71 -22.15
CA ASP A 43 18.95 -4.29 -21.17
C ASP A 43 19.26 -3.31 -20.01
N ASP A 44 19.15 -2.00 -20.25
CA ASP A 44 19.29 -0.97 -19.21
C ASP A 44 18.12 -1.02 -18.22
N ASP A 45 16.89 -1.25 -18.70
CA ASP A 45 15.73 -1.47 -17.83
C ASP A 45 15.93 -2.71 -16.94
N LEU A 46 16.36 -3.83 -17.53
CA LEU A 46 16.61 -5.06 -16.79
C LEU A 46 17.78 -4.91 -15.81
N LYS A 47 18.81 -4.16 -16.18
CA LYS A 47 19.90 -3.82 -15.26
C LYS A 47 19.37 -2.97 -14.09
N HIS A 48 18.54 -1.97 -14.37
CA HIS A 48 17.92 -1.15 -13.34
C HIS A 48 17.14 -2.02 -12.33
N PHE A 49 16.24 -2.89 -12.79
CA PHE A 49 15.48 -3.75 -11.88
C PHE A 49 16.35 -4.75 -11.13
N ALA A 50 17.39 -5.29 -11.76
CA ALA A 50 18.36 -6.15 -11.06
C ALA A 50 19.09 -5.39 -9.95
N ASP A 51 19.56 -4.17 -10.21
CA ASP A 51 20.23 -3.35 -9.20
C ASP A 51 19.28 -2.98 -8.05
N GLU A 52 18.03 -2.59 -8.36
CA GLU A 52 16.98 -2.29 -7.37
C GLU A 52 16.65 -3.51 -6.51
N PHE A 53 16.50 -4.67 -7.15
CA PHE A 53 16.18 -5.91 -6.47
C PHE A 53 17.28 -6.29 -5.47
N GLU A 54 18.54 -6.26 -5.89
CA GLU A 54 19.66 -6.63 -5.04
C GLU A 54 19.97 -5.59 -3.94
N SER A 55 19.74 -4.30 -4.22
CA SER A 55 20.13 -3.23 -3.30
C SER A 55 19.07 -2.94 -2.24
N PHE A 56 17.79 -3.15 -2.55
CA PHE A 56 16.68 -2.72 -1.69
C PHE A 56 15.64 -3.80 -1.46
N ILE A 57 15.12 -4.43 -2.52
CA ILE A 57 13.97 -5.35 -2.39
C ILE A 57 14.40 -6.62 -1.65
N TYR A 58 15.41 -7.33 -2.16
CA TYR A 58 15.86 -8.58 -1.54
C TYR A 58 16.34 -8.39 -0.09
N PRO A 59 17.17 -7.37 0.25
CA PRO A 59 17.52 -7.08 1.64
C PRO A 59 16.30 -6.86 2.53
N LEU A 60 15.34 -6.03 2.10
CA LEU A 60 14.09 -5.78 2.83
C LEU A 60 13.37 -7.09 3.16
N PHE A 61 13.22 -7.99 2.19
CA PHE A 61 12.59 -9.29 2.44
C PHE A 61 13.42 -10.22 3.33
N SER A 62 14.72 -10.34 3.06
CA SER A 62 15.60 -11.26 3.77
C SER A 62 15.74 -10.94 5.26
N GLU A 63 15.69 -9.65 5.62
CA GLU A 63 15.81 -9.21 7.01
C GLU A 63 14.45 -9.22 7.72
N HIS A 64 13.41 -8.73 7.05
CA HIS A 64 12.20 -8.29 7.71
C HIS A 64 10.95 -9.11 7.39
N TYR A 65 11.03 -10.04 6.45
CA TYR A 65 9.91 -10.90 6.05
C TYR A 65 10.35 -12.35 6.05
N SER A 66 9.41 -13.24 5.78
CA SER A 66 9.74 -14.63 5.47
C SER A 66 10.25 -14.73 4.04
N PRO A 67 11.18 -15.66 3.76
CA PRO A 67 11.63 -15.89 2.39
C PRO A 67 10.49 -16.43 1.53
N VAL A 68 10.52 -16.09 0.24
CA VAL A 68 9.76 -16.82 -0.77
C VAL A 68 10.34 -18.25 -0.85
N LEU A 69 9.48 -19.26 -0.99
CA LEU A 69 9.96 -20.63 -1.16
C LEU A 69 10.73 -20.75 -2.47
N ASP A 70 11.89 -21.40 -2.44
CA ASP A 70 12.66 -21.77 -3.62
C ASP A 70 12.10 -23.06 -4.24
N VAL A 71 11.12 -22.93 -5.13
CA VAL A 71 10.38 -24.07 -5.68
C VAL A 71 11.19 -24.81 -6.73
N ASP A 72 11.97 -24.08 -7.54
CA ASP A 72 12.79 -24.68 -8.60
C ASP A 72 14.24 -25.00 -8.17
N GLY A 73 14.63 -24.62 -6.95
CA GLY A 73 15.86 -25.07 -6.28
C GLY A 73 17.12 -24.32 -6.71
N ASP A 74 16.99 -23.14 -7.35
CA ASP A 74 18.13 -22.33 -7.81
C ASP A 74 18.35 -21.04 -7.01
N GLY A 75 17.51 -20.82 -5.99
CA GLY A 75 17.58 -19.73 -5.04
C GLY A 75 17.26 -18.37 -5.66
N LYS A 76 16.50 -18.30 -6.76
CA LYS A 76 16.18 -17.05 -7.47
C LYS A 76 14.71 -16.92 -7.84
N LEU A 77 14.13 -15.81 -7.39
CA LEU A 77 12.81 -15.37 -7.82
C LEU A 77 12.81 -15.12 -9.34
N SER A 78 11.85 -15.71 -10.03
CA SER A 78 11.66 -15.47 -11.46
C SER A 78 10.70 -14.30 -11.67
N ILE A 79 11.18 -13.23 -12.27
CA ILE A 79 10.39 -12.03 -12.59
C ILE A 79 10.10 -12.05 -14.08
N VAL A 80 8.81 -12.13 -14.44
CA VAL A 80 8.37 -12.30 -15.84
C VAL A 80 7.67 -11.04 -16.33
N PHE A 81 8.30 -10.37 -17.29
CA PHE A 81 7.74 -9.18 -17.94
C PHE A 81 6.92 -9.56 -19.17
N SER A 82 5.68 -9.07 -19.23
CA SER A 82 4.84 -9.23 -20.42
C SER A 82 3.82 -8.10 -20.57
N LYS A 83 3.50 -7.73 -21.81
CA LYS A 83 2.38 -6.83 -22.13
C LYS A 83 1.01 -7.46 -21.84
N GLU A 84 0.94 -8.77 -21.59
CA GLU A 84 -0.31 -9.44 -21.28
C GLU A 84 -0.90 -8.99 -19.94
N TYR A 85 -0.04 -8.65 -18.97
CA TYR A 85 -0.47 -8.03 -17.73
C TYR A 85 -1.13 -6.65 -17.98
N ASN A 86 -0.60 -5.85 -18.92
CA ASN A 86 -1.25 -4.60 -19.35
C ASN A 86 -2.66 -4.84 -19.90
N ILE A 87 -2.82 -5.85 -20.76
CA ILE A 87 -4.12 -6.18 -21.39
C ILE A 87 -5.14 -6.58 -20.32
N LEU A 88 -4.69 -7.29 -19.28
CA LEU A 88 -5.51 -7.68 -18.13
C LEU A 88 -5.67 -6.58 -17.07
N LYS A 89 -5.02 -5.42 -17.27
CA LYS A 89 -4.99 -4.27 -16.34
C LYS A 89 -4.32 -4.57 -14.99
N PHE A 90 -3.37 -5.49 -15.00
CA PHE A 90 -2.49 -5.76 -13.87
C PHE A 90 -1.15 -5.04 -14.07
N ALA A 91 -0.67 -4.34 -13.05
CA ALA A 91 0.71 -3.86 -13.00
C ALA A 91 1.67 -5.00 -12.65
N GLY A 92 1.24 -5.87 -11.75
CA GLY A 92 1.92 -7.10 -11.36
C GLY A 92 0.90 -8.16 -10.95
N LEU A 93 1.39 -9.39 -10.81
CA LEU A 93 0.59 -10.50 -10.30
C LEU A 93 1.50 -11.60 -9.73
N PHE A 94 1.30 -11.91 -8.46
CA PHE A 94 1.63 -13.22 -7.92
C PHE A 94 0.49 -14.20 -8.18
N ASN A 95 0.80 -15.34 -8.79
CA ASN A 95 -0.16 -16.41 -9.04
C ASN A 95 0.21 -17.65 -8.19
N PRO A 96 -0.59 -17.99 -7.17
CA PRO A 96 -0.35 -19.15 -6.31
C PRO A 96 -0.14 -20.48 -7.04
N ALA A 97 -0.79 -20.66 -8.20
CA ALA A 97 -0.66 -21.88 -8.98
C ALA A 97 0.78 -22.09 -9.45
N ASP A 98 1.58 -21.04 -9.61
CA ASP A 98 2.96 -21.17 -10.06
C ASP A 98 3.86 -21.87 -9.05
N LEU A 99 3.59 -21.76 -7.75
CA LEU A 99 4.37 -22.43 -6.71
C LEU A 99 4.02 -23.92 -6.56
N VAL A 100 2.84 -24.36 -7.00
CA VAL A 100 2.32 -25.71 -6.71
C VAL A 100 2.10 -26.53 -7.97
N SER A 101 2.45 -27.82 -7.91
CA SER A 101 2.29 -28.74 -9.03
C SER A 101 0.85 -29.23 -9.17
N ASN A 102 -0.03 -28.36 -9.68
CA ASN A 102 -1.45 -28.66 -9.91
C ASN A 102 -1.82 -28.71 -11.41
N GLY A 103 -0.83 -28.70 -12.30
CA GLY A 103 -1.02 -28.70 -13.76
C GLY A 103 -1.33 -27.33 -14.38
N ASN A 104 -1.63 -26.30 -13.57
CA ASN A 104 -1.99 -24.95 -14.02
C ASN A 104 -0.91 -23.90 -13.77
N GLY A 105 0.20 -24.24 -13.12
CA GLY A 105 1.34 -23.32 -12.91
C GLY A 105 2.64 -23.72 -13.61
N ASN A 106 3.70 -23.00 -13.24
CA ASN A 106 5.05 -23.16 -13.77
C ASN A 106 6.00 -23.99 -12.88
N ASN A 107 5.57 -24.45 -11.69
CA ASN A 107 6.42 -25.10 -10.68
C ASN A 107 7.67 -24.27 -10.35
N ARG A 108 7.46 -22.99 -10.02
CA ARG A 108 8.50 -21.97 -9.94
C ARG A 108 8.04 -20.85 -9.04
N ASP A 109 8.93 -20.35 -8.20
CA ASP A 109 8.81 -19.08 -7.53
C ASP A 109 8.91 -17.95 -8.53
N MET A 110 7.74 -17.39 -8.86
CA MET A 110 7.65 -16.34 -9.86
C MET A 110 6.58 -15.31 -9.56
N ILE A 111 6.83 -14.13 -10.09
CA ILE A 111 5.87 -13.03 -10.17
C ILE A 111 5.79 -12.53 -11.61
N GLY A 112 4.60 -12.12 -11.99
CA GLY A 112 4.29 -11.44 -13.23
C GLY A 112 4.42 -9.93 -13.08
N VAL A 113 4.97 -9.26 -14.08
CA VAL A 113 5.15 -7.81 -14.09
C VAL A 113 4.81 -7.26 -15.48
N TRP A 114 4.16 -6.13 -15.52
CA TRP A 114 3.79 -5.46 -16.76
C TRP A 114 4.98 -4.94 -17.58
N ALA A 115 4.78 -4.85 -18.89
CA ALA A 115 5.69 -4.16 -19.82
C ALA A 115 5.37 -2.65 -19.87
N PRO A 116 6.29 -1.79 -20.35
CA PRO A 116 5.98 -0.37 -20.57
C PRO A 116 4.85 -0.21 -21.60
N GLY A 117 4.17 0.93 -21.60
CA GLY A 117 3.13 1.24 -22.57
C GLY A 117 1.70 0.85 -22.18
N PHE A 118 1.40 0.71 -20.89
CA PHE A 118 0.02 0.65 -20.41
C PHE A 118 -0.77 1.91 -20.80
N THR A 119 -0.13 3.08 -20.68
CA THR A 119 -0.56 4.37 -21.23
C THR A 119 0.69 5.13 -21.68
N GLU A 120 0.51 6.28 -22.37
CA GLU A 120 1.61 7.17 -22.78
C GLU A 120 2.49 7.63 -21.60
N LYS A 121 1.95 7.62 -20.37
CA LYS A 121 2.71 7.97 -19.16
C LYS A 121 3.68 6.87 -18.73
N PHE A 122 3.31 5.60 -18.93
CA PHE A 122 4.06 4.45 -18.40
C PHE A 122 5.17 4.01 -19.35
N HIS A 123 6.14 4.91 -19.55
CA HIS A 123 7.39 4.65 -20.27
C HIS A 123 8.60 5.19 -19.49
N GLY A 124 9.79 4.73 -19.88
CA GLY A 124 11.06 5.23 -19.35
C GLY A 124 11.13 5.20 -17.82
N GLU A 125 11.65 6.28 -17.23
CA GLU A 125 11.86 6.36 -15.78
C GLU A 125 10.56 6.30 -14.98
N TYR A 126 9.43 6.78 -15.52
CA TYR A 126 8.15 6.72 -14.83
C TYR A 126 7.68 5.27 -14.67
N TRP A 127 7.79 4.49 -15.75
CA TRP A 127 7.52 3.05 -15.69
C TRP A 127 8.51 2.32 -14.79
N ARG A 128 9.81 2.64 -14.83
CA ARG A 128 10.81 2.04 -13.93
C ARG A 128 10.46 2.28 -12.46
N ALA A 129 10.10 3.52 -12.11
CA ALA A 129 9.73 3.92 -10.75
C ALA A 129 8.49 3.17 -10.24
N ALA A 130 7.44 3.04 -11.05
CA ALA A 130 6.26 2.26 -10.68
C ALA A 130 6.56 0.76 -10.58
N THR A 131 7.34 0.23 -11.52
CA THR A 131 7.56 -1.21 -11.67
C THR A 131 8.43 -1.80 -10.57
N ARG A 132 9.45 -1.08 -10.10
CA ARG A 132 10.27 -1.54 -8.97
C ARG A 132 9.45 -1.67 -7.67
N GLU A 133 8.45 -0.82 -7.49
CA GLU A 133 7.51 -0.91 -6.35
C GLU A 133 6.57 -2.10 -6.52
N THR A 134 6.04 -2.32 -7.74
CA THR A 134 5.26 -3.50 -8.08
C THR A 134 6.03 -4.79 -7.81
N ILE A 135 7.32 -4.88 -8.15
CA ILE A 135 8.13 -6.07 -7.86
C ILE A 135 8.18 -6.35 -6.35
N ALA A 136 8.37 -5.32 -5.53
CA ALA A 136 8.36 -5.47 -4.07
C ALA A 136 6.97 -5.90 -3.55
N HIS A 137 5.90 -5.32 -4.11
CA HIS A 137 4.52 -5.67 -3.80
C HIS A 137 4.22 -7.14 -4.10
N GLU A 138 4.48 -7.62 -5.31
CA GLU A 138 4.18 -9.01 -5.69
C GLU A 138 5.08 -10.02 -4.97
N MET A 139 6.31 -9.63 -4.61
CA MET A 139 7.18 -10.48 -3.79
C MET A 139 6.60 -10.68 -2.38
N GLN A 140 5.84 -9.71 -1.85
CA GLN A 140 5.12 -9.87 -0.59
C GLN A 140 4.05 -10.92 -0.69
N HIS A 141 3.22 -10.90 -1.75
CA HIS A 141 2.21 -11.93 -1.98
C HIS A 141 2.83 -13.34 -2.02
N ALA A 142 3.94 -13.49 -2.74
CA ALA A 142 4.67 -14.76 -2.83
C ALA A 142 5.22 -15.23 -1.47
N ALA A 143 5.79 -14.32 -0.69
CA ALA A 143 6.33 -14.62 0.64
C ALA A 143 5.22 -14.96 1.64
N ASN A 144 4.09 -14.25 1.59
CA ASN A 144 2.97 -14.42 2.50
C ASN A 144 2.28 -15.76 2.26
N PHE A 145 2.00 -16.08 0.99
CA PHE A 145 1.42 -17.36 0.61
C PHE A 145 2.30 -18.55 1.00
N THR A 146 3.62 -18.42 0.84
CA THR A 146 4.59 -19.42 1.34
C THR A 146 4.49 -19.59 2.85
N SER A 147 4.48 -18.48 3.59
CA SER A 147 4.49 -18.49 5.06
C SER A 147 3.22 -19.09 5.65
N LYS A 148 2.09 -18.94 4.95
CA LYS A 148 0.80 -19.52 5.33
C LYS A 148 0.60 -20.96 4.85
N GLY A 149 1.65 -21.61 4.33
CA GLY A 149 1.62 -23.01 3.93
C GLY A 149 0.72 -23.28 2.73
N PHE A 150 0.68 -22.37 1.76
CA PHE A 150 -0.12 -22.48 0.52
C PHE A 150 -1.65 -22.46 0.73
N ALA A 151 -2.12 -21.98 1.88
CA ALA A 151 -3.54 -21.76 2.07
C ALA A 151 -4.01 -20.62 1.15
N PRO A 152 -5.06 -20.82 0.32
CA PRO A 152 -5.67 -19.72 -0.42
C PRO A 152 -6.10 -18.62 0.55
N LEU A 153 -5.97 -17.37 0.11
CA LEU A 153 -6.54 -16.26 0.84
C LEU A 153 -8.07 -16.41 0.81
N ASP A 154 -8.67 -16.31 1.98
CA ASP A 154 -10.11 -16.08 2.11
C ASP A 154 -10.38 -14.59 1.79
N ASP A 155 -11.57 -14.27 1.31
CA ASP A 155 -12.02 -12.88 1.09
C ASP A 155 -11.82 -12.03 2.37
N ALA A 156 -11.91 -12.68 3.55
CA ALA A 156 -11.69 -12.07 4.86
C ALA A 156 -10.23 -11.66 5.14
N ASP A 157 -9.26 -12.17 4.38
CA ASP A 157 -7.82 -11.90 4.54
C ASP A 157 -7.23 -11.03 3.44
N GLU A 158 -7.90 -10.92 2.28
CA GLU A 158 -7.42 -10.17 1.11
C GLU A 158 -7.06 -8.72 1.47
N TRP A 159 -7.89 -8.06 2.31
CA TRP A 159 -7.60 -6.70 2.76
C TRP A 159 -6.29 -6.59 3.55
N LEU A 160 -5.95 -7.62 4.34
CA LEU A 160 -4.74 -7.63 5.17
C LEU A 160 -3.53 -8.00 4.33
N ASP A 161 -3.67 -8.92 3.38
CA ASP A 161 -2.59 -9.25 2.46
C ASP A 161 -2.19 -8.01 1.66
N GLU A 162 -3.16 -7.34 1.04
CA GLU A 162 -2.93 -6.10 0.30
C GLU A 162 -2.46 -4.94 1.19
N SER A 163 -2.88 -4.93 2.46
CA SER A 163 -2.33 -4.03 3.48
C SER A 163 -0.82 -4.22 3.64
N LEU A 164 -0.37 -5.47 3.73
CA LEU A 164 1.04 -5.83 3.88
C LEU A 164 1.83 -5.50 2.60
N SER A 165 1.26 -5.73 1.42
CA SER A 165 1.91 -5.42 0.14
C SER A 165 2.15 -3.92 -0.03
N VAL A 166 1.14 -3.09 0.23
CA VAL A 166 1.32 -1.62 0.18
C VAL A 166 2.22 -1.13 1.32
N GLY A 167 2.19 -1.80 2.49
CA GLY A 167 3.14 -1.56 3.57
C GLY A 167 4.59 -1.81 3.16
N VAL A 168 4.85 -2.88 2.40
CA VAL A 168 6.17 -3.14 1.78
C VAL A 168 6.58 -2.02 0.84
N GLU A 169 5.68 -1.54 -0.01
CA GLU A 169 5.98 -0.41 -0.90
C GLU A 169 6.39 0.85 -0.12
N ALA A 170 5.66 1.19 0.96
CA ALA A 170 6.00 2.32 1.81
C ALA A 170 7.39 2.17 2.46
N ARG A 171 7.68 0.99 3.00
CA ARG A 171 8.99 0.67 3.61
C ARG A 171 10.12 0.69 2.56
N TYR A 172 9.86 0.21 1.36
CA TYR A 172 10.78 0.25 0.24
C TYR A 172 11.11 1.70 -0.16
N ARG A 173 10.11 2.58 -0.32
CA ARG A 173 10.31 4.02 -0.57
C ARG A 173 11.14 4.66 0.53
N LYS A 174 10.87 4.32 1.80
CA LYS A 174 11.67 4.80 2.94
C LYS A 174 13.15 4.38 2.83
N LEU A 175 13.44 3.11 2.56
CA LEU A 175 14.83 2.63 2.45
C LEU A 175 15.59 3.34 1.32
N ARG A 176 14.90 3.59 0.21
CA ARG A 176 15.44 4.38 -0.90
C ARG A 176 15.70 5.84 -0.53
N ALA A 177 14.76 6.45 0.19
CA ALA A 177 14.88 7.82 0.71
C ALA A 177 16.10 7.95 1.61
N ASP A 178 16.27 7.01 2.55
CA ASP A 178 17.41 6.97 3.49
C ASP A 178 18.74 6.80 2.74
N ALA A 179 18.73 6.14 1.58
CA ALA A 179 19.87 6.02 0.66
C ALA A 179 20.02 7.20 -0.32
N GLY A 180 19.24 8.28 -0.16
CA GLY A 180 19.29 9.49 -0.98
C GLY A 180 18.87 9.28 -2.44
N LYS A 181 18.03 8.28 -2.71
CA LYS A 181 17.56 7.99 -4.07
C LYS A 181 16.41 8.90 -4.48
N SER A 182 16.27 9.09 -5.79
CA SER A 182 15.17 9.83 -6.40
C SER A 182 14.14 8.90 -7.05
N THR A 183 12.99 9.49 -7.35
CA THR A 183 11.87 8.85 -8.05
C THR A 183 11.15 9.85 -8.96
N LEU A 184 10.29 9.33 -9.83
CA LEU A 184 9.20 10.07 -10.47
C LEU A 184 7.90 9.55 -9.86
N SER A 185 7.17 10.40 -9.14
CA SER A 185 5.98 9.97 -8.39
C SER A 185 4.69 10.17 -9.17
N GLY A 186 3.61 9.55 -8.67
CA GLY A 186 2.24 9.78 -9.12
C GLY A 186 1.82 11.25 -9.23
N TYR A 187 2.45 12.13 -8.44
CA TYR A 187 2.13 13.55 -8.36
C TYR A 187 2.99 14.44 -9.25
N ASN A 188 4.23 14.03 -9.49
CA ASN A 188 5.21 14.84 -10.20
C ASN A 188 5.98 13.97 -11.19
N GLU A 189 5.84 14.28 -12.48
CA GLU A 189 6.69 13.71 -13.54
C GLU A 189 8.07 14.38 -13.58
N SER A 190 8.40 15.20 -12.57
CA SER A 190 9.74 15.72 -12.33
C SER A 190 10.44 14.93 -11.22
N PRO A 191 11.77 14.75 -11.29
CA PRO A 191 12.54 14.07 -10.26
C PRO A 191 12.35 14.68 -8.87
N GLU A 192 12.05 13.84 -7.89
CA GLU A 192 12.03 14.20 -6.48
C GLU A 192 12.71 13.12 -5.64
N THR A 193 13.05 13.43 -4.38
CA THR A 193 13.57 12.42 -3.44
C THR A 193 12.48 11.41 -3.12
N ASP A 194 12.86 10.14 -3.10
CA ASP A 194 11.95 9.06 -2.70
C ASP A 194 11.43 9.30 -1.27
N SER A 195 10.21 8.89 -0.99
CA SER A 195 9.52 9.16 0.27
C SER A 195 8.25 8.32 0.39
N VAL A 196 7.90 7.97 1.63
CA VAL A 196 6.57 7.39 1.94
C VAL A 196 5.44 8.29 1.43
N ALA A 197 5.65 9.62 1.47
CA ALA A 197 4.71 10.60 0.97
C ALA A 197 4.50 10.58 -0.56
N ASN A 198 5.34 9.89 -1.34
CA ASN A 198 5.12 9.82 -2.79
C ASN A 198 3.94 8.90 -3.18
N ASP A 199 3.34 8.20 -2.21
CA ASP A 199 2.16 7.36 -2.43
C ASP A 199 0.87 8.18 -2.50
N ASN A 200 0.34 8.30 -3.70
CA ASN A 200 -0.86 9.08 -3.95
C ASN A 200 -2.17 8.40 -3.53
N ARG A 201 -2.14 7.11 -3.20
CA ARG A 201 -3.31 6.39 -2.69
C ARG A 201 -3.66 6.86 -1.29
N PHE A 202 -2.67 7.23 -0.47
CA PHE A 202 -2.90 7.71 0.91
C PHE A 202 -3.74 8.97 0.93
N GLY A 203 -3.41 9.93 0.06
CA GLY A 203 -4.23 11.12 -0.15
C GLY A 203 -5.64 10.74 -0.64
N SER A 204 -5.74 9.93 -1.70
CA SER A 204 -7.04 9.54 -2.28
C SER A 204 -8.00 8.91 -1.25
N TRP A 205 -7.49 8.12 -0.30
CA TRP A 205 -8.30 7.61 0.81
C TRP A 205 -8.90 8.73 1.68
N LEU A 206 -8.15 9.78 2.01
CA LEU A 206 -8.66 10.86 2.85
C LEU A 206 -9.86 11.60 2.22
N GLU A 207 -9.87 11.72 0.89
CA GLU A 207 -10.99 12.31 0.15
C GLU A 207 -12.26 11.44 0.24
N SER A 208 -12.10 10.13 0.40
CA SER A 208 -13.17 9.14 0.44
C SER A 208 -12.97 8.15 1.61
N SER A 209 -12.85 8.69 2.82
CA SER A 209 -12.39 7.93 4.00
C SER A 209 -13.41 6.94 4.57
N ASN A 210 -14.62 6.90 3.98
CA ASN A 210 -15.76 6.08 4.41
C ASN A 210 -15.60 4.59 4.02
N ILE A 211 -14.46 4.00 4.37
CA ILE A 211 -14.09 2.62 4.07
C ILE A 211 -13.88 1.89 5.41
N GLY A 212 -14.58 0.78 5.61
CA GLY A 212 -14.40 -0.06 6.80
C GLY A 212 -13.02 -0.73 6.81
N MET A 213 -12.41 -0.88 7.98
CA MET A 213 -11.04 -1.40 8.09
C MET A 213 -10.86 -2.81 7.48
N GLU A 214 -11.86 -3.69 7.61
CA GLU A 214 -11.82 -5.04 7.03
C GLU A 214 -12.51 -5.13 5.66
N SER A 215 -13.02 -4.02 5.13
CA SER A 215 -13.66 -3.99 3.81
C SER A 215 -12.62 -3.90 2.71
N TRP A 216 -12.78 -4.74 1.69
CA TRP A 216 -11.98 -4.77 0.48
C TRP A 216 -12.83 -4.64 -0.78
N ALA A 217 -12.30 -3.94 -1.78
CA ALA A 217 -12.94 -3.77 -3.08
C ALA A 217 -11.92 -3.68 -4.24
N GLY A 218 -10.63 -3.89 -3.96
CA GLY A 218 -9.57 -3.72 -4.98
C GLY A 218 -9.49 -2.32 -5.59
N THR A 219 -10.01 -1.28 -4.90
CA THR A 219 -10.00 0.08 -5.43
C THR A 219 -8.86 0.91 -4.83
N TYR A 220 -8.44 1.90 -5.59
CA TYR A 220 -7.30 2.77 -5.29
C TYR A 220 -7.27 3.35 -3.86
N ASN A 221 -8.43 3.81 -3.36
CA ASN A 221 -8.59 4.34 -2.00
C ASN A 221 -8.57 3.25 -0.91
N HIS A 222 -8.94 2.00 -1.22
CA HIS A 222 -8.77 0.89 -0.28
C HIS A 222 -7.28 0.59 -0.09
N TYR A 223 -6.51 0.44 -1.18
CA TYR A 223 -5.05 0.30 -1.12
C TYR A 223 -4.41 1.41 -0.28
N GLY A 224 -4.83 2.66 -0.50
CA GLY A 224 -4.37 3.81 0.27
C GLY A 224 -4.65 3.70 1.76
N GLN A 225 -5.87 3.31 2.14
CA GLN A 225 -6.24 3.10 3.54
C GLN A 225 -5.38 2.01 4.19
N LYS A 226 -5.31 0.85 3.52
CA LYS A 226 -4.71 -0.36 4.08
C LYS A 226 -3.20 -0.24 4.19
N GLY A 227 -2.56 0.34 3.19
CA GLY A 227 -1.13 0.62 3.20
C GLY A 227 -0.73 1.63 4.26
N LEU A 228 -1.48 2.73 4.37
CA LEU A 228 -1.23 3.75 5.38
C LEU A 228 -1.39 3.17 6.80
N PHE A 229 -2.40 2.32 7.02
CA PHE A 229 -2.55 1.59 8.28
C PHE A 229 -1.40 0.61 8.53
N ASN A 230 -0.96 -0.15 7.54
CA ASN A 230 0.17 -1.07 7.69
C ASN A 230 1.46 -0.36 8.08
N PHE A 231 1.75 0.76 7.40
CA PHE A 231 2.93 1.55 7.70
C PHE A 231 2.88 2.14 9.12
N TYR A 232 1.70 2.52 9.60
CA TYR A 232 1.51 2.88 11.02
C TYR A 232 1.83 1.71 11.96
N LEU A 233 1.35 0.49 11.67
CA LEU A 233 1.69 -0.68 12.49
C LEU A 233 3.21 -0.89 12.55
N TYR A 234 3.90 -0.73 11.42
CA TYR A 234 5.37 -0.81 11.36
C TYR A 234 6.03 0.25 12.24
N GLU A 235 5.62 1.51 12.17
CA GLU A 235 6.24 2.57 12.98
C GLU A 235 5.97 2.41 14.49
N GLN A 236 4.82 1.83 14.86
CA GLN A 236 4.44 1.68 16.27
C GLN A 236 5.00 0.40 16.91
N PHE A 237 5.09 -0.69 16.15
CA PHE A 237 5.41 -2.02 16.69
C PHE A 237 6.70 -2.63 16.10
N GLY A 238 7.27 -1.99 15.08
CA GLY A 238 8.53 -2.40 14.47
C GLY A 238 8.41 -3.54 13.47
N SER A 239 9.55 -3.92 12.90
CA SER A 239 9.61 -4.93 11.84
C SER A 239 9.24 -6.34 12.31
N ASP A 240 9.60 -6.71 13.53
CA ASP A 240 9.33 -8.05 14.06
C ASP A 240 7.83 -8.30 14.19
N PHE A 241 7.07 -7.27 14.56
CA PHE A 241 5.61 -7.33 14.56
C PHE A 241 5.06 -7.62 13.16
N ILE A 242 5.51 -6.87 12.14
CA ILE A 242 5.07 -7.07 10.75
C ILE A 242 5.44 -8.48 10.25
N LYS A 243 6.65 -8.95 10.57
CA LYS A 243 7.10 -10.31 10.23
C LYS A 243 6.21 -11.38 10.89
N ALA A 244 5.79 -11.16 12.12
CA ALA A 244 4.90 -12.07 12.84
C ALA A 244 3.49 -12.09 12.26
N VAL A 245 2.94 -10.93 11.86
CA VAL A 245 1.64 -10.85 11.15
C VAL A 245 1.72 -11.64 9.83
N HIS A 246 2.78 -11.43 9.06
CA HIS A 246 3.01 -12.11 7.78
C HIS A 246 3.21 -13.63 7.93
N SER A 247 3.84 -14.08 9.02
CA SER A 247 4.16 -15.50 9.23
C SER A 247 3.05 -16.28 9.93
N SER A 248 1.93 -15.63 10.22
CA SER A 248 0.83 -16.19 10.99
C SER A 248 -0.17 -16.90 10.07
N SER A 249 -0.68 -18.05 10.51
CA SER A 249 -1.78 -18.74 9.85
C SER A 249 -3.15 -18.13 10.19
N SER A 250 -3.21 -17.20 11.14
CA SER A 250 -4.44 -16.44 11.42
C SER A 250 -4.68 -15.43 10.30
N ILE A 251 -5.94 -15.07 10.09
CA ILE A 251 -6.38 -14.15 9.04
C ILE A 251 -7.01 -12.87 9.61
N GLY A 252 -7.01 -11.81 8.79
CA GLY A 252 -7.71 -10.55 9.04
C GLY A 252 -7.41 -9.93 10.42
N SER A 253 -8.42 -9.34 11.05
CA SER A 253 -8.28 -8.67 12.35
C SER A 253 -7.85 -9.63 13.48
N ALA A 254 -8.23 -10.92 13.40
CA ALA A 254 -7.82 -11.92 14.38
C ALA A 254 -6.30 -12.13 14.37
N ASN A 255 -5.66 -12.06 13.20
CA ASN A 255 -4.20 -12.10 13.10
C ASN A 255 -3.55 -10.92 13.84
N LEU A 256 -3.98 -9.70 13.53
CA LEU A 256 -3.47 -8.50 14.18
C LEU A 256 -3.72 -8.54 15.70
N GLN A 257 -4.92 -8.94 16.13
CA GLN A 257 -5.25 -9.06 17.55
C GLN A 257 -4.33 -10.04 18.28
N ALA A 258 -3.98 -11.17 17.65
CA ALA A 258 -3.05 -12.13 18.22
C ALA A 258 -1.66 -11.51 18.43
N GLN A 259 -1.13 -10.79 17.43
CA GLN A 259 0.18 -10.15 17.55
C GLN A 259 0.19 -8.98 18.54
N LEU A 260 -0.89 -8.19 18.59
CA LEU A 260 -1.04 -7.11 19.56
C LEU A 260 -1.10 -7.59 21.02
N SER A 261 -1.57 -8.82 21.23
CA SER A 261 -1.62 -9.47 22.54
C SER A 261 -0.33 -10.22 22.89
N SER A 262 0.58 -10.35 21.92
CA SER A 262 1.89 -10.99 22.11
C SER A 262 2.91 -9.99 22.69
N PRO A 263 4.12 -10.45 23.08
CA PRO A 263 5.21 -9.56 23.50
C PRO A 263 5.68 -8.56 22.43
N LEU A 264 5.29 -8.74 21.16
CA LEU A 264 5.58 -7.79 20.07
C LEU A 264 4.61 -6.60 20.05
N GLY A 265 3.43 -6.75 20.67
CA GLY A 265 2.45 -5.70 20.83
C GLY A 265 2.63 -4.91 22.13
N ASP A 266 1.71 -3.99 22.37
CA ASP A 266 1.65 -3.21 23.62
C ASP A 266 0.35 -3.46 24.43
N GLY A 267 -0.38 -4.52 24.09
CA GLY A 267 -1.61 -4.92 24.76
C GLY A 267 -2.87 -4.16 24.34
N ARG A 268 -2.77 -3.16 23.44
CA ARG A 268 -3.97 -2.58 22.81
C ARG A 268 -4.68 -3.63 21.96
N ASN A 269 -6.02 -3.60 21.96
CA ASN A 269 -6.79 -4.41 21.01
C ASN A 269 -6.87 -3.76 19.63
N PHE A 270 -7.27 -4.53 18.62
CA PHE A 270 -7.36 -4.08 17.22
C PHE A 270 -8.16 -2.78 17.08
N ASP A 271 -9.34 -2.70 17.69
CA ASP A 271 -10.19 -1.49 17.64
C ASP A 271 -9.51 -0.25 18.25
N GLN A 272 -8.74 -0.42 19.33
CA GLN A 272 -7.97 0.66 19.94
C GLN A 272 -6.87 1.16 18.99
N VAL A 273 -6.14 0.24 18.36
CA VAL A 273 -5.09 0.56 17.39
C VAL A 273 -5.66 1.26 16.16
N VAL A 274 -6.78 0.78 15.62
CA VAL A 274 -7.47 1.44 14.49
C VAL A 274 -7.88 2.87 14.86
N LYS A 275 -8.42 3.09 16.07
CA LYS A 275 -8.81 4.43 16.54
C LYS A 275 -7.61 5.37 16.73
N ASP A 276 -6.51 4.85 17.25
CA ASP A 276 -5.27 5.62 17.42
C ASP A 276 -4.66 5.98 16.06
N TRP A 277 -4.62 5.03 15.12
CA TRP A 277 -4.21 5.26 13.74
C TRP A 277 -5.07 6.32 13.02
N GLN A 278 -6.40 6.24 13.13
CA GLN A 278 -7.30 7.25 12.55
C GLN A 278 -6.99 8.65 13.10
N THR A 279 -6.58 8.73 14.37
CA THR A 279 -6.14 9.99 14.99
C THR A 279 -4.79 10.44 14.45
N ALA A 280 -3.84 9.51 14.26
CA ALA A 280 -2.56 9.80 13.63
C ALA A 280 -2.72 10.34 12.21
N ALA A 281 -3.54 9.68 11.38
CA ALA A 281 -3.85 10.12 10.03
C ALA A 281 -4.47 11.54 10.01
N LEU A 282 -5.44 11.81 10.90
CA LEU A 282 -6.02 13.16 11.02
C LEU A 282 -4.97 14.19 11.41
N ASN A 283 -4.11 13.87 12.38
CA ASN A 283 -3.06 14.77 12.84
C ASN A 283 -2.06 15.09 11.72
N GLU A 284 -1.65 14.11 10.92
CA GLU A 284 -0.79 14.36 9.76
C GLU A 284 -1.45 15.29 8.74
N VAL A 285 -2.77 15.17 8.52
CA VAL A 285 -3.51 16.13 7.68
C VAL A 285 -3.48 17.54 8.29
N LEU A 286 -3.64 17.68 9.60
CA LEU A 286 -3.58 18.98 10.26
C LEU A 286 -2.17 19.59 10.21
N VAL A 287 -1.13 18.78 10.37
CA VAL A 287 0.27 19.18 10.22
C VAL A 287 0.54 19.64 8.79
N PHE A 288 0.14 18.82 7.82
CA PHE A 288 0.28 19.11 6.40
C PHE A 288 -0.40 20.43 6.01
N ARG A 289 -1.58 20.73 6.58
CA ARG A 289 -2.29 22.00 6.37
C ARG A 289 -1.71 23.20 7.13
N GLY A 290 -0.62 23.02 7.88
CA GLY A 290 0.00 24.05 8.70
C GLY A 290 -0.88 24.52 9.86
N VAL A 291 -1.90 23.75 10.23
CA VAL A 291 -2.84 24.09 11.32
C VAL A 291 -2.21 23.80 12.68
N ILE A 292 -1.46 22.71 12.77
CA ILE A 292 -0.66 22.35 13.94
C ILE A 292 0.77 22.03 13.48
N GLN A 293 1.71 22.04 14.41
CA GLN A 293 3.06 21.54 14.22
C GLN A 293 3.15 20.09 14.72
N LYS A 294 3.96 19.26 14.05
CA LYS A 294 4.15 17.85 14.46
C LYS A 294 4.66 17.72 15.89
N SER A 295 5.43 18.70 16.36
CA SER A 295 5.93 18.80 17.74
C SER A 295 4.83 19.01 18.79
N GLN A 296 3.64 19.47 18.41
CA GLN A 296 2.50 19.62 19.31
C GLN A 296 1.79 18.28 19.58
N ILE A 297 2.09 17.23 18.81
CA ILE A 297 1.55 15.89 19.01
C ILE A 297 2.50 15.13 19.95
N THR A 298 2.11 15.09 21.22
CA THR A 298 2.96 14.55 22.30
C THR A 298 2.84 13.04 22.46
N ASP A 299 1.67 12.45 22.21
CA ASP A 299 1.49 10.99 22.25
C ASP A 299 2.03 10.36 20.96
N PRO A 300 3.09 9.52 21.02
CA PRO A 300 3.68 8.88 19.84
C PRO A 300 2.71 8.04 19.02
N LYS A 301 1.66 7.50 19.64
CA LYS A 301 0.67 6.68 18.92
C LYS A 301 -0.29 7.48 18.04
N HIS A 302 -0.27 8.80 18.15
CA HIS A 302 -1.13 9.71 17.38
C HIS A 302 -0.35 10.50 16.32
N LYS A 303 0.83 10.03 15.92
CA LYS A 303 1.60 10.60 14.81
C LYS A 303 2.36 9.51 14.06
N TYR A 304 2.76 9.83 12.85
CA TYR A 304 3.81 9.07 12.17
C TYR A 304 5.17 9.65 12.55
N THR A 305 6.24 8.89 12.40
CA THR A 305 7.59 9.44 12.45
C THR A 305 7.91 10.09 11.11
N GLU A 306 7.71 9.34 10.02
CA GLU A 306 7.89 9.82 8.66
C GLU A 306 6.81 10.83 8.23
N THR A 307 7.13 11.60 7.19
CA THR A 307 6.12 12.39 6.47
C THR A 307 5.38 11.46 5.50
N VAL A 308 4.06 11.37 5.65
CA VAL A 308 3.23 10.46 4.86
C VAL A 308 2.31 11.16 3.84
N PHE A 309 2.26 12.50 3.86
CA PHE A 309 1.52 13.31 2.88
C PHE A 309 2.45 14.33 2.20
N PRO A 310 2.48 14.40 0.86
CA PRO A 310 3.48 15.20 0.16
C PRO A 310 3.17 16.69 0.19
N ALA A 311 4.21 17.51 0.35
CA ALA A 311 4.12 18.98 0.41
C ALA A 311 3.50 19.62 -0.85
N ILE A 312 3.62 18.97 -2.03
CA ILE A 312 3.11 19.49 -3.32
C ILE A 312 1.57 19.59 -3.37
N LEU A 313 0.89 18.92 -2.44
CA LEU A 313 -0.56 18.99 -2.27
C LEU A 313 -1.02 20.31 -1.62
N ASN A 314 -0.09 21.21 -1.25
CA ASN A 314 -0.36 22.53 -0.66
C ASN A 314 -1.02 23.51 -1.66
N THR A 315 -1.48 23.03 -2.82
CA THR A 315 -2.43 23.77 -3.63
C THR A 315 -3.78 23.72 -2.93
N SER A 316 -4.26 24.90 -2.53
CA SER A 316 -5.34 25.20 -1.59
C SER A 316 -6.76 24.67 -1.92
N ARG A 317 -6.89 23.59 -2.69
CA ARG A 317 -8.16 22.97 -3.11
C ARG A 317 -8.23 21.45 -3.03
N SER A 318 -7.12 20.73 -2.81
CA SER A 318 -7.05 19.32 -3.24
C SER A 318 -7.39 18.28 -2.17
N TYR A 319 -7.31 18.57 -0.87
CA TYR A 319 -7.84 17.70 0.18
C TYR A 319 -8.84 18.46 1.04
N LYS A 320 -10.10 18.45 0.63
CA LYS A 320 -11.19 18.72 1.57
C LYS A 320 -11.19 17.56 2.55
N LEU A 321 -11.17 17.87 3.85
CA LEU A 321 -11.66 16.88 4.83
C LEU A 321 -13.04 16.44 4.32
N THR A 322 -13.40 15.18 4.53
CA THR A 322 -14.49 14.50 3.80
C THR A 322 -15.75 15.37 3.66
N LYS A 323 -16.04 16.22 4.67
CA LYS A 323 -17.05 17.28 4.60
C LYS A 323 -16.60 18.57 5.31
N ASP A 324 -16.79 19.72 4.65
CA ASP A 324 -16.69 21.05 5.26
C ASP A 324 -18.10 21.55 5.63
N ILE A 325 -18.27 22.09 6.85
CA ILE A 325 -19.53 22.66 7.36
C ILE A 325 -19.27 24.06 7.91
N ASP A 326 -20.03 25.06 7.46
CA ASP A 326 -20.02 26.40 8.06
C ASP A 326 -21.09 26.51 9.16
N LEU A 327 -20.69 27.01 10.33
CA LEU A 327 -21.60 27.23 11.45
C LEU A 327 -22.68 28.25 11.07
N GLY A 328 -23.94 27.85 11.24
CA GLY A 328 -25.12 28.71 11.04
C GLY A 328 -25.93 28.43 9.77
N ASN A 329 -25.51 27.53 8.88
CA ASN A 329 -26.18 27.34 7.58
C ASN A 329 -26.35 25.89 7.10
N GLY A 330 -26.46 24.89 7.98
CA GLY A 330 -26.89 23.56 7.53
C GLY A 330 -26.86 22.44 8.57
N SER A 331 -27.70 21.43 8.33
CA SER A 331 -27.51 20.08 8.85
C SER A 331 -26.92 19.21 7.75
N LEU A 332 -25.94 18.38 8.07
CA LEU A 332 -25.43 17.38 7.14
C LEU A 332 -25.78 15.99 7.64
N SER A 333 -26.49 15.23 6.80
CA SER A 333 -26.69 13.80 7.02
C SER A 333 -25.72 13.03 6.14
N THR A 334 -25.07 12.02 6.69
CA THR A 334 -24.19 11.14 5.95
C THR A 334 -24.25 9.74 6.53
N TYR A 335 -23.84 8.77 5.73
CA TYR A 335 -23.75 7.37 6.12
C TYR A 335 -22.28 7.02 6.35
N VAL A 336 -21.98 6.36 7.47
CA VAL A 336 -20.64 5.90 7.81
C VAL A 336 -20.65 4.39 7.86
N ASN A 337 -19.80 3.76 7.04
CA ASN A 337 -19.62 2.32 7.04
C ASN A 337 -19.09 1.85 8.41
N PRO A 338 -19.48 0.66 8.90
CA PRO A 338 -18.89 0.07 10.10
C PRO A 338 -17.35 0.06 10.05
N GLY A 339 -16.70 0.51 11.12
CA GLY A 339 -15.23 0.59 11.21
C GLY A 339 -14.57 1.69 10.36
N ALA A 340 -15.34 2.47 9.59
CA ALA A 340 -14.81 3.60 8.83
C ALA A 340 -14.64 4.85 9.70
N ALA A 341 -13.90 5.83 9.18
CA ALA A 341 -13.82 7.17 9.73
C ALA A 341 -14.24 8.20 8.69
N ILE A 342 -14.89 9.27 9.15
CA ILE A 342 -15.16 10.44 8.33
C ILE A 342 -14.64 11.67 9.05
N PHE A 343 -14.01 12.58 8.29
CA PHE A 343 -13.42 13.78 8.87
C PHE A 343 -14.24 15.00 8.49
N PHE A 344 -14.63 15.78 9.50
CA PHE A 344 -15.36 17.02 9.32
C PHE A 344 -14.46 18.21 9.66
N LYS A 345 -14.50 19.24 8.81
CA LYS A 345 -14.08 20.59 9.21
C LYS A 345 -15.33 21.38 9.55
N ILE A 346 -15.35 22.00 10.73
CA ILE A 346 -16.42 22.91 11.09
C ILE A 346 -15.83 24.31 11.31
N THR A 347 -16.29 25.29 10.54
CA THR A 347 -15.78 26.66 10.59
C THR A 347 -16.75 27.56 11.37
N GLN A 348 -16.25 28.27 12.38
CA GLN A 348 -16.99 29.34 13.05
C GLN A 348 -16.77 30.67 12.32
N PRO A 349 -17.83 31.40 11.91
CA PRO A 349 -17.69 32.74 11.37
C PRO A 349 -16.99 33.69 12.36
N ALA A 350 -16.09 34.54 11.86
CA ALA A 350 -15.27 35.45 12.68
C ALA A 350 -16.08 36.43 13.56
N GLY A 351 -17.33 36.72 13.19
CA GLY A 351 -18.23 37.60 13.95
C GLY A 351 -19.19 36.89 14.92
N TYR A 352 -19.12 35.55 15.06
CA TYR A 352 -20.07 34.82 15.88
C TYR A 352 -19.67 34.86 17.37
N SER A 353 -20.51 35.48 18.20
CA SER A 353 -20.31 35.66 19.65
C SER A 353 -21.22 34.78 20.53
N GLY A 354 -22.00 33.88 19.93
CA GLY A 354 -22.93 33.00 20.64
C GLY A 354 -22.32 31.69 21.14
N ASN A 355 -23.14 30.90 21.84
CA ASN A 355 -22.81 29.51 22.18
C ASN A 355 -23.07 28.59 20.99
N ASN A 356 -22.06 27.84 20.54
CA ASN A 356 -22.23 26.81 19.53
C ASN A 356 -22.70 25.50 20.18
N THR A 357 -23.76 24.91 19.65
CA THR A 357 -24.16 23.53 19.99
C THR A 357 -24.02 22.66 18.76
N PHE A 358 -23.22 21.61 18.88
CA PHE A 358 -23.13 20.56 17.86
C PHE A 358 -23.96 19.37 18.30
N ARG A 359 -24.86 18.92 17.45
CA ARG A 359 -25.60 17.68 17.68
C ARG A 359 -25.14 16.65 16.65
N VAL A 360 -24.52 15.59 17.15
CA VAL A 360 -24.26 14.38 16.37
C VAL A 360 -25.29 13.35 16.79
N LYS A 361 -26.03 12.81 15.83
CA LYS A 361 -27.01 11.75 16.06
C LYS A 361 -26.61 10.53 15.21
N SER A 362 -26.58 9.36 15.84
CA SER A 362 -26.43 8.07 15.16
C SER A 362 -27.76 7.35 15.20
N ASP A 363 -28.21 6.85 14.06
CA ASP A 363 -29.38 5.98 13.96
C ASP A 363 -28.89 4.53 13.78
N GLY A 364 -28.52 3.86 14.87
CA GLY A 364 -28.31 2.40 14.88
C GLY A 364 -27.01 1.88 15.49
N TYR A 365 -25.96 2.70 15.64
CA TYR A 365 -24.66 2.26 16.17
C TYR A 365 -24.00 3.29 17.09
N ALA A 366 -23.15 2.82 18.00
CA ALA A 366 -22.33 3.69 18.83
C ALA A 366 -21.33 4.47 17.96
N LEU A 367 -21.26 5.80 18.15
CA LEU A 367 -20.27 6.65 17.51
C LEU A 367 -19.19 7.04 18.51
N SER A 368 -17.95 7.03 18.06
CA SER A 368 -16.84 7.67 18.76
C SER A 368 -16.58 9.03 18.10
N LEU A 369 -16.85 10.12 18.82
CA LEU A 369 -16.58 11.47 18.35
C LEU A 369 -15.24 11.96 18.92
N ARG A 370 -14.32 12.37 18.03
CA ARG A 370 -13.11 13.12 18.41
C ARG A 370 -13.23 14.52 17.83
N MET A 371 -13.08 15.53 18.69
CA MET A 371 -13.11 16.93 18.29
C MET A 371 -11.79 17.58 18.66
N ILE A 372 -11.20 18.28 17.70
CA ILE A 372 -10.00 19.09 17.93
C ILE A 372 -10.41 20.54 17.65
N ARG A 373 -10.25 21.41 18.64
CA ARG A 373 -10.44 22.84 18.45
C ARG A 373 -9.18 23.38 17.77
N LEU A 374 -9.35 23.92 16.57
CA LEU A 374 -8.30 24.62 15.85
C LEU A 374 -8.40 26.10 16.22
N THR A 375 -7.42 26.64 16.94
CA THR A 375 -7.27 28.09 17.13
C THR A 375 -6.43 28.64 15.97
N PRO A 376 -6.87 29.70 15.27
CA PRO A 376 -5.99 30.41 14.35
C PRO A 376 -4.75 30.87 15.12
N ASN A 377 -3.57 30.67 14.54
CA ASN A 377 -2.34 31.28 15.03
C ASN A 377 -2.40 32.80 14.90
#